data_AF-A0A2R9C4P6-F1
#
_entry.id   AF-A0A2R9C4P6-F1
#
_cell.length_a   1.000
_cell.length_b   1.000
_cell.length_c   1.000
_cell.angle_alpha   90.00
_cell.angle_beta   90.00
_cell.angle_gamma   90.00
#
_symmetry.space_group_name_H-M   'P 1'
#
loop_
_entity.id
_entity.type
_entity.pdbx_description
1 polymer ?
#
loop_
_entity_poly.entity_id
_entity_poly.type
_entity_poly.pdbx_seq_one_letter_code
_entity_poly.pdbx_strand_id
1 'polypeptide(L)'
;MSETQNSTSQKAMDEDKKAASQTMPNTQDKNYEDELTQVALALVEDVINYAVKIVEEERNPLKNIKWMTHGEFTVEKGLKQIDEYFSKCVSKKCWAHGVEFVERKDLIHSFLYIYYVHWSISTADLPVARISAGTYFTMKVSKTKPPDAPIVVSYVGDHQALVHRPGMVRFRENWQKNLTDAKYSFMESFPFLFNRV
;
A
#
# COMPACT_ATOMS: atom_id res chain seq x y z
N MET A 1 99.08 -10.68 22.52
CA MET A 1 98.77 -9.84 23.69
C MET A 1 97.27 -9.62 23.66
N SER A 2 96.47 -10.59 24.11
CA SER A 2 96.10 -10.88 25.52
C SER A 2 95.00 -9.95 26.03
N GLU A 3 93.78 -10.51 26.05
CA GLU A 3 92.67 -10.32 27.01
C GLU A 3 91.99 -8.92 27.03
N THR A 4 90.65 -8.79 27.11
CA THR A 4 89.74 -9.43 28.06
C THR A 4 88.31 -9.55 27.53
N GLN A 5 87.63 -10.59 28.00
CA GLN A 5 86.28 -11.07 27.71
C GLN A 5 85.15 -10.29 28.42
N ASN A 6 83.95 -10.30 27.82
CA ASN A 6 82.66 -10.55 28.50
C ASN A 6 81.62 -10.80 27.38
N SER A 7 81.23 -12.04 27.06
CA SER A 7 80.28 -12.92 27.78
C SER A 7 78.99 -12.16 28.14
N THR A 8 77.88 -12.38 27.46
CA THR A 8 76.98 -13.49 27.84
C THR A 8 76.17 -13.98 26.64
N SER A 9 76.13 -15.30 26.55
CA SER A 9 75.69 -16.14 25.45
C SER A 9 74.20 -16.13 25.17
N GLN A 10 73.91 -16.34 23.88
CA GLN A 10 72.73 -17.02 23.37
C GLN A 10 72.47 -18.33 24.12
N LYS A 11 71.20 -18.60 24.46
CA LYS A 11 70.65 -19.95 24.41
C LYS A 11 69.18 -19.89 24.01
N ALA A 12 68.89 -20.62 22.94
CA ALA A 12 67.58 -20.77 22.33
C ALA A 12 66.63 -21.60 23.21
N MET A 13 65.32 -21.34 23.04
CA MET A 13 64.20 -22.30 22.96
C MET A 13 62.93 -21.44 23.00
N ASP A 14 62.28 -21.22 21.87
CA ASP A 14 61.17 -22.02 21.32
C ASP A 14 59.83 -21.43 21.80
N GLU A 15 58.80 -21.53 20.96
CA GLU A 15 57.41 -21.10 21.21
C GLU A 15 57.11 -19.59 21.16
N ASP A 16 56.74 -19.09 19.97
CA ASP A 16 55.42 -18.49 19.73
C ASP A 16 55.34 -17.85 18.33
N LYS A 17 55.19 -18.72 17.33
CA LYS A 17 54.58 -18.36 16.04
C LYS A 17 53.28 -19.14 15.91
N LYS A 18 52.20 -18.65 16.52
CA LYS A 18 50.84 -19.03 16.13
C LYS A 18 50.17 -17.84 15.46
N ALA A 19 50.42 -17.73 14.16
CA ALA A 19 49.51 -17.04 13.26
C ALA A 19 48.11 -17.58 13.53
N ALA A 20 47.19 -16.69 13.92
CA ALA A 20 45.77 -16.99 14.00
C ALA A 20 45.25 -17.26 12.58
N SER A 21 45.50 -18.46 12.09
CA SER A 21 44.68 -19.05 11.04
C SER A 21 43.32 -19.27 11.66
N GLN A 22 42.39 -18.37 11.34
CA GLN A 22 40.96 -18.60 11.53
C GLN A 22 40.60 -19.82 10.68
N THR A 23 40.67 -21.00 11.31
CA THR A 23 40.08 -22.21 10.76
C THR A 23 38.58 -21.98 10.76
N MET A 24 38.02 -21.68 9.59
CA MET A 24 36.59 -21.82 9.33
C MET A 24 36.18 -23.24 9.74
N PRO A 25 35.22 -23.44 10.65
CA PRO A 25 34.67 -24.77 10.88
C PRO A 25 33.86 -25.13 9.62
N ASN A 26 34.47 -25.93 8.76
CA ASN A 26 33.79 -26.61 7.67
C ASN A 26 32.99 -27.77 8.27
N THR A 27 31.93 -27.46 8.99
CA THR A 27 30.92 -28.43 9.40
C THR A 27 29.76 -28.28 8.45
N GLN A 28 29.71 -29.15 7.45
CA GLN A 28 28.55 -29.35 6.60
C GLN A 28 27.48 -30.05 7.47
N ASP A 29 26.88 -29.27 8.37
CA ASP A 29 25.89 -29.73 9.32
C ASP A 29 24.56 -29.89 8.57
N LYS A 30 24.26 -31.13 8.18
CA LYS A 30 23.03 -31.49 7.44
C LYS A 30 21.76 -30.97 8.13
N ASN A 31 21.84 -30.71 9.43
CA ASN A 31 20.75 -30.20 10.24
C ASN A 31 20.45 -28.70 9.99
N TYR A 32 21.47 -27.87 9.74
CA TYR A 32 21.29 -26.44 9.45
C TYR A 32 20.67 -26.22 8.06
N GLU A 33 21.12 -26.99 7.08
CA GLU A 33 20.55 -26.97 5.73
C GLU A 33 19.11 -27.49 5.71
N ASP A 34 18.76 -28.46 6.56
CA ASP A 34 17.40 -28.98 6.68
C ASP A 34 16.46 -27.96 7.34
N GLU A 35 16.89 -27.28 8.41
CA GLU A 35 16.14 -26.18 9.02
C GLU A 35 15.93 -24.99 8.06
N LEU A 36 16.99 -24.59 7.33
CA LEU A 36 16.90 -23.53 6.32
C LEU A 36 15.92 -23.92 5.19
N THR A 37 15.95 -25.18 4.77
CA THR A 37 15.05 -25.72 3.74
C THR A 37 13.60 -25.72 4.22
N GLN A 38 13.34 -26.09 5.47
CA GLN A 38 11.99 -26.06 6.04
C GLN A 38 11.44 -24.63 6.15
N VAL A 39 12.26 -23.67 6.58
CA VAL A 39 11.87 -22.24 6.61
C VAL A 39 11.57 -21.72 5.20
N ALA A 40 12.41 -22.08 4.22
CA ALA A 40 12.19 -21.69 2.83
C ALA A 40 10.89 -22.29 2.26
N LEU A 41 10.59 -23.55 2.55
CA LEU A 41 9.33 -24.22 2.14
C LEU A 41 8.11 -23.54 2.77
N ALA A 42 8.15 -23.27 4.07
CA ALA A 42 7.06 -22.57 4.76
C ALA A 42 6.81 -21.18 4.16
N LEU A 43 7.87 -20.43 3.83
CA LEU A 43 7.75 -19.14 3.16
C LEU A 43 7.12 -19.27 1.77
N VAL A 44 7.53 -20.27 0.99
CA VAL A 44 6.97 -20.53 -0.35
C VAL A 44 5.49 -20.92 -0.25
N GLU A 45 5.12 -21.78 0.70
CA GLU A 45 3.73 -22.16 0.96
C GLU A 45 2.89 -20.94 1.36
N ASP A 46 3.40 -20.07 2.24
CA ASP A 46 2.73 -18.83 2.62
C ASP A 46 2.53 -17.90 1.43
N VAL A 47 3.55 -17.74 0.57
CA VAL A 47 3.45 -16.92 -0.64
C VAL A 47 2.45 -17.50 -1.64
N ILE A 48 2.43 -18.83 -1.81
CA ILE A 48 1.47 -19.51 -2.68
C ILE A 48 0.05 -19.34 -2.11
N ASN A 49 -0.15 -19.57 -0.82
CA ASN A 49 -1.44 -19.40 -0.16
C ASN A 49 -1.94 -17.95 -0.25
N TYR A 50 -1.05 -16.98 -0.09
CA TYR A 50 -1.35 -15.56 -0.28
C TYR A 50 -1.76 -15.26 -1.73
N ALA A 51 -1.03 -15.79 -2.71
CA ALA A 51 -1.35 -15.61 -4.13
C ALA A 51 -2.69 -16.27 -4.50
N VAL A 52 -2.96 -17.49 -4.01
CA VAL A 52 -4.25 -18.18 -4.20
C VAL A 52 -5.38 -17.36 -3.61
N LYS A 53 -5.21 -16.83 -2.40
CA LYS A 53 -6.20 -15.96 -1.76
C LYS A 53 -6.47 -14.69 -2.57
N ILE A 54 -5.45 -14.06 -3.15
CA ILE A 54 -5.64 -12.92 -4.06
C ILE A 54 -6.51 -13.32 -5.25
N VAL A 55 -6.22 -14.46 -5.88
CA VAL A 55 -6.96 -14.94 -7.06
C VAL A 55 -8.40 -15.33 -6.71
N GLU A 56 -8.63 -15.96 -5.55
CA GLU A 56 -9.97 -16.27 -5.06
C GLU A 56 -10.76 -15.01 -4.71
N GLU A 57 -10.11 -14.02 -4.09
CA GLU A 57 -10.70 -12.71 -3.89
C GLU A 57 -11.05 -12.07 -5.23
N GLU A 58 -10.21 -12.17 -6.27
CA GLU A 58 -10.50 -11.70 -7.63
C GLU A 58 -11.69 -12.43 -8.28
N ARG A 59 -11.85 -13.73 -8.02
CA ARG A 59 -12.93 -14.57 -8.56
C ARG A 59 -14.27 -14.41 -7.84
N ASN A 60 -14.28 -13.92 -6.59
CA ASN A 60 -15.52 -13.63 -5.87
C ASN A 60 -16.34 -12.55 -6.61
N PRO A 61 -17.68 -12.67 -6.67
CA PRO A 61 -18.52 -11.70 -7.34
C PRO A 61 -18.23 -10.30 -6.79
N LEU A 62 -18.05 -9.33 -7.70
CA LEU A 62 -17.82 -7.94 -7.35
C LEU A 62 -18.93 -7.50 -6.38
N LYS A 63 -18.55 -7.27 -5.13
CA LYS A 63 -19.47 -6.69 -4.14
C LYS A 63 -19.89 -5.35 -4.71
N ASN A 64 -21.17 -5.23 -5.06
CA ASN A 64 -21.76 -4.00 -5.51
C ASN A 64 -22.98 -3.72 -4.65
N ILE A 65 -23.30 -2.45 -4.52
CA ILE A 65 -24.52 -2.01 -3.85
C ILE A 65 -25.56 -1.63 -4.90
N LYS A 66 -26.83 -1.74 -4.52
CA LYS A 66 -27.90 -1.15 -5.31
C LYS A 66 -27.84 0.36 -5.12
N TRP A 67 -27.47 1.08 -6.16
CA TRP A 67 -27.46 2.55 -6.18
C TRP A 67 -28.89 3.11 -6.17
N MET A 68 -29.07 4.29 -5.57
CA MET A 68 -30.38 4.92 -5.43
C MET A 68 -30.96 5.38 -6.78
N THR A 69 -32.26 5.66 -6.80
CA THR A 69 -32.97 6.16 -7.99
C THR A 69 -32.93 7.68 -8.08
N HIS A 70 -33.32 8.24 -9.22
CA HIS A 70 -33.35 9.69 -9.44
C HIS A 70 -34.29 10.42 -8.46
N GLY A 71 -35.45 9.82 -8.14
CA GLY A 71 -36.44 10.41 -7.24
C GLY A 71 -36.02 10.39 -5.77
N GLU A 72 -35.19 9.42 -5.38
CA GLU A 72 -34.70 9.30 -4.01
C GLU A 72 -33.48 10.17 -3.71
N PHE A 73 -32.89 10.76 -4.75
CA PHE A 73 -31.59 11.43 -4.69
C PHE A 73 -31.58 12.65 -3.78
N THR A 74 -30.64 12.67 -2.85
CA THR A 74 -30.21 13.88 -2.13
C THR A 74 -28.70 13.84 -1.93
N VAL A 75 -28.08 15.00 -1.71
CA VAL A 75 -26.63 15.10 -1.51
C VAL A 75 -26.17 14.23 -0.34
N GLU A 76 -26.91 14.30 0.78
CA GLU A 76 -26.65 13.55 2.02
C GLU A 76 -26.81 12.04 1.85
N LYS A 77 -27.83 11.59 1.11
CA LYS A 77 -27.98 10.16 0.78
C LYS A 77 -26.82 9.72 -0.10
N GLY A 78 -26.36 10.55 -1.03
CA GLY A 78 -25.21 10.28 -1.88
C GLY A 78 -23.96 10.00 -1.05
N LEU A 79 -23.68 10.84 -0.04
CA LEU A 79 -22.59 10.64 0.93
C LEU A 79 -22.71 9.29 1.63
N LYS A 80 -23.88 8.99 2.22
CA LYS A 80 -24.13 7.73 2.92
C LYS A 80 -23.95 6.51 2.02
N GLN A 81 -24.38 6.60 0.77
CA GLN A 81 -24.29 5.49 -0.17
C GLN A 81 -22.85 5.24 -0.65
N ILE A 82 -22.04 6.29 -0.81
CA ILE A 82 -20.60 6.16 -1.07
C ILE A 82 -19.90 5.50 0.14
N ASP A 83 -20.25 5.92 1.36
CA ASP A 83 -19.70 5.33 2.58
C ASP A 83 -20.06 3.84 2.73
N GLU A 84 -21.32 3.49 2.42
CA GLU A 84 -21.79 2.10 2.39
C GLU A 84 -21.07 1.27 1.33
N TYR A 85 -20.83 1.86 0.14
CA TYR A 85 -20.08 1.21 -0.93
C TYR A 85 -18.69 0.80 -0.44
N PHE A 86 -17.95 1.70 0.19
CA PHE A 86 -16.61 1.37 0.69
C PHE A 86 -16.63 0.39 1.85
N SER A 87 -17.58 0.53 2.77
CA SER A 87 -17.75 -0.41 3.88
C SER A 87 -17.98 -1.85 3.42
N LYS A 88 -18.61 -2.05 2.26
CA LYS A 88 -18.86 -3.37 1.67
C LYS A 88 -17.76 -3.84 0.72
N CYS A 89 -17.10 -2.91 0.02
CA CYS A 89 -16.18 -3.22 -1.08
C CYS A 89 -14.70 -3.20 -0.68
N VAL A 90 -14.34 -2.53 0.42
CA VAL A 90 -12.95 -2.35 0.86
C VAL A 90 -12.71 -3.06 2.19
N SER A 91 -11.66 -3.86 2.23
CA SER A 91 -11.24 -4.55 3.46
C SER A 91 -10.74 -3.53 4.48
N LYS A 92 -11.41 -3.47 5.65
CA LYS A 92 -11.22 -2.45 6.71
C LYS A 92 -9.84 -2.40 7.38
N LYS A 93 -8.85 -3.18 6.96
CA LYS A 93 -7.72 -3.47 7.84
C LYS A 93 -6.78 -2.29 8.09
N CYS A 94 -6.68 -1.29 7.19
CA CYS A 94 -5.66 -0.23 7.35
C CYS A 94 -6.03 1.19 6.89
N TRP A 95 -7.25 1.45 6.38
CA TRP A 95 -7.58 2.77 5.82
C TRP A 95 -8.78 3.41 6.49
N ALA A 96 -8.61 4.65 6.94
CA ALA A 96 -9.71 5.55 7.23
C ALA A 96 -10.08 6.30 5.95
N HIS A 97 -11.37 6.39 5.65
CA HIS A 97 -11.88 7.22 4.56
C HIS A 97 -12.89 8.23 5.11
N GLY A 98 -12.95 9.40 4.47
CA GLY A 98 -14.06 10.32 4.66
C GLY A 98 -14.53 10.84 3.30
N VAL A 99 -15.81 11.19 3.25
CA VAL A 99 -16.50 11.57 2.02
C VAL A 99 -17.02 12.97 2.19
N GLU A 100 -16.66 13.84 1.27
CA GLU A 100 -17.06 15.25 1.25
C GLU A 100 -17.80 15.57 -0.04
N PHE A 101 -18.79 16.44 0.04
CA PHE A 101 -19.43 16.99 -1.14
C PHE A 101 -18.62 18.19 -1.63
N VAL A 102 -18.22 18.16 -2.90
CA VAL A 102 -17.39 19.21 -3.50
C VAL A 102 -18.29 20.25 -4.15
N GLU A 103 -19.05 19.83 -5.16
CA GLU A 103 -19.84 20.75 -5.97
C GLU A 103 -20.95 20.06 -6.76
N ARG A 104 -21.90 20.88 -7.22
CA ARG A 104 -22.90 20.49 -8.20
C ARG A 104 -22.67 21.24 -9.50
N LYS A 105 -22.42 20.52 -10.59
CA LYS A 105 -22.36 21.09 -11.95
C LYS A 105 -23.68 20.88 -12.67
N ASP A 106 -24.21 21.98 -13.23
CA ASP A 106 -25.41 21.95 -14.06
C ASP A 106 -25.02 21.79 -15.54
N LEU A 107 -25.49 20.71 -16.16
CA LEU A 107 -25.38 20.47 -17.60
C LEU A 107 -26.77 20.53 -18.23
N ILE A 108 -26.78 20.70 -19.55
CA ILE A 108 -28.00 20.88 -20.36
C ILE A 108 -29.08 19.82 -20.02
N HIS A 109 -28.70 18.54 -19.90
CA HIS A 109 -29.64 17.43 -19.65
C HIS A 109 -29.44 16.68 -18.33
N SER A 110 -28.54 17.15 -17.45
CA SER A 110 -28.22 16.46 -16.21
C SER A 110 -27.54 17.34 -15.19
N PHE A 111 -27.69 17.00 -13.92
CA PHE A 111 -26.85 17.50 -12.85
C PHE A 111 -25.75 16.48 -12.53
N LEU A 112 -24.52 16.96 -12.36
CA LEU A 112 -23.41 16.17 -11.83
C LEU A 112 -23.15 16.60 -10.39
N TYR A 113 -23.23 15.66 -9.47
CA TYR A 113 -22.88 15.86 -8.07
C TYR A 113 -21.53 15.20 -7.84
N ILE A 114 -20.54 16.03 -7.51
CA ILE A 114 -19.15 15.61 -7.35
C ILE A 114 -18.85 15.53 -5.86
N TYR A 115 -18.33 14.37 -5.47
CA TYR A 115 -17.91 14.05 -4.11
C TYR A 115 -16.43 13.72 -4.14
N TYR A 116 -15.73 14.10 -3.09
CA TYR A 116 -14.32 13.76 -2.90
C TYR A 116 -14.20 12.80 -1.73
N VAL A 117 -13.56 11.67 -1.98
CA VAL A 117 -13.28 10.66 -0.96
C VAL A 117 -11.81 10.79 -0.63
N HIS A 118 -11.50 11.22 0.58
CA HIS A 118 -10.13 11.27 1.07
C HIS A 118 -9.77 9.96 1.76
N TRP A 119 -8.56 9.46 1.52
CA TRP A 119 -8.04 8.26 2.15
C TRP A 119 -6.81 8.63 2.97
N SER A 120 -6.76 8.16 4.21
CA SER A 120 -5.58 8.30 5.06
C SER A 120 -5.21 6.97 5.70
N ILE A 121 -3.93 6.64 5.63
CA ILE A 121 -3.34 5.63 6.50
C ILE A 121 -3.05 6.33 7.84
N SER A 122 -3.72 5.92 8.90
CA SER A 122 -3.37 6.36 10.25
C SER A 122 -2.15 5.57 10.71
N THR A 123 -0.94 6.01 10.37
CA THR A 123 0.29 5.46 10.95
C THR A 123 0.69 6.28 12.18
N ALA A 124 1.14 5.61 13.24
CA ALA A 124 1.50 6.25 14.51
C ALA A 124 2.58 7.33 14.36
N ASP A 125 3.46 7.19 13.36
CA ASP A 125 4.54 8.14 13.06
C ASP A 125 4.11 9.37 12.24
N LEU A 126 2.92 9.33 11.64
CA LEU A 126 2.36 10.42 10.81
C LEU A 126 0.84 10.55 11.06
N PRO A 127 0.43 11.21 12.17
CA PRO A 127 -0.99 11.33 12.55
C PRO A 127 -1.83 12.15 11.58
N VAL A 128 -1.20 12.96 10.71
CA VAL A 128 -1.84 13.63 9.58
C VAL A 128 -1.10 13.17 8.32
N ALA A 129 -1.79 12.51 7.40
CA ALA A 129 -1.19 12.09 6.14
C ALA A 129 -0.66 13.33 5.38
N ARG A 130 0.66 13.50 5.30
CA ARG A 130 1.31 14.55 4.47
C ARG A 130 0.95 14.41 2.99
N ILE A 131 0.47 13.23 2.61
CA ILE A 131 0.16 12.82 1.26
C ILE A 131 -1.26 12.28 1.28
N SER A 132 -2.18 13.08 0.76
CA SER A 132 -3.52 12.62 0.48
C SER A 132 -3.56 12.01 -0.91
N ALA A 133 -4.19 10.84 -0.98
CA ALA A 133 -4.69 10.31 -2.22
C ALA A 133 -6.21 10.24 -2.06
N GLY A 134 -6.90 10.71 -3.08
CA GLY A 134 -8.35 10.84 -3.11
C GLY A 134 -8.98 10.14 -4.30
N THR A 135 -10.30 10.12 -4.29
CA THR A 135 -11.09 9.65 -5.43
C THR A 135 -12.30 10.55 -5.60
N TYR A 136 -12.50 11.05 -6.82
CA TYR A 136 -13.66 11.85 -7.16
C TYR A 136 -14.80 10.93 -7.60
N PHE A 137 -15.87 10.90 -6.83
CA PHE A 137 -17.12 10.24 -7.18
C PHE A 137 -18.06 11.23 -7.86
N THR A 138 -18.64 10.82 -8.97
CA THR A 138 -19.64 11.60 -9.70
C THR A 138 -20.95 10.82 -9.76
N MET A 139 -22.00 11.41 -9.19
CA MET A 139 -23.37 10.94 -9.35
C MET A 139 -24.08 11.81 -10.38
N LYS A 140 -24.55 11.21 -11.46
CA LYS A 140 -25.23 11.89 -12.54
C LYS A 140 -26.74 11.67 -12.44
N VAL A 141 -27.45 12.75 -12.15
CA VAL A 141 -28.91 12.79 -12.12
C VAL A 141 -29.39 13.43 -13.41
N SER A 142 -30.10 12.67 -14.25
CA SER A 142 -30.65 13.18 -15.50
C SER A 142 -31.95 13.94 -15.27
N LYS A 143 -32.14 15.04 -16.01
CA LYS A 143 -33.37 15.86 -15.98
C LYS A 143 -34.53 15.22 -16.74
N THR A 144 -34.24 14.26 -17.63
CA THR A 144 -35.22 13.67 -18.55
C THR A 144 -35.62 12.24 -18.19
N LYS A 145 -34.90 11.62 -17.25
CA LYS A 145 -35.17 10.25 -16.81
C LYS A 145 -36.30 10.22 -15.77
N PRO A 146 -37.11 9.15 -15.73
CA PRO A 146 -38.16 9.01 -14.73
C PRO A 146 -37.55 8.87 -13.32
N PRO A 147 -38.31 9.23 -12.27
CA PRO A 147 -37.84 9.14 -10.88
C PRO A 147 -37.35 7.75 -10.48
N ASP A 148 -37.95 6.69 -11.03
CA ASP A 148 -37.61 5.29 -10.70
C ASP A 148 -36.33 4.79 -11.38
N ALA A 149 -35.76 5.54 -12.33
CA ALA A 149 -34.54 5.14 -13.00
C ALA A 149 -33.35 5.16 -12.02
N PRO A 150 -32.40 4.20 -12.12
CA PRO A 150 -31.20 4.22 -11.30
C PRO A 150 -30.26 5.37 -11.70
N ILE A 151 -29.60 5.97 -10.71
CA ILE A 151 -28.59 6.99 -10.95
C ILE A 151 -27.34 6.36 -11.57
N VAL A 152 -26.71 7.11 -12.46
CA VAL A 152 -25.41 6.71 -13.03
C VAL A 152 -24.31 7.21 -12.10
N VAL A 153 -23.48 6.28 -11.61
CA VAL A 153 -22.35 6.58 -10.71
C VAL A 153 -21.04 6.19 -11.40
N SER A 154 -20.06 7.08 -11.31
CA SER A 154 -18.70 6.86 -11.79
C SER A 154 -17.68 7.45 -10.83
N TYR A 155 -16.45 6.97 -10.86
CA TYR A 155 -15.37 7.52 -10.05
C TYR A 155 -14.04 7.57 -10.79
N VAL A 156 -13.18 8.50 -10.41
CA VAL A 156 -11.84 8.70 -10.96
C VAL A 156 -10.86 8.90 -9.79
N GLY A 157 -9.75 8.18 -9.79
CA GLY A 157 -8.69 8.37 -8.80
C GLY A 157 -7.92 9.67 -9.00
N ASP A 158 -7.35 10.20 -7.93
CA ASP A 158 -6.50 11.38 -8.01
C ASP A 158 -5.37 11.21 -9.03
N HIS A 159 -5.21 12.22 -9.89
CA HIS A 159 -4.21 12.23 -10.96
C HIS A 159 -4.33 11.07 -11.96
N GLN A 160 -5.49 10.41 -12.04
CA GLN A 160 -5.81 9.40 -13.04
C GLN A 160 -6.83 9.94 -14.04
N ALA A 161 -6.77 9.48 -15.29
CA ALA A 161 -7.76 9.80 -16.32
C ALA A 161 -8.80 8.68 -16.51
N LEU A 162 -8.58 7.52 -15.89
CA LEU A 162 -9.42 6.35 -16.09
C LEU A 162 -10.72 6.47 -15.27
N VAL A 163 -11.85 6.44 -15.97
CA VAL A 163 -13.18 6.48 -15.36
C VAL A 163 -13.64 5.06 -15.03
N HIS A 164 -13.93 4.83 -13.76
CA HIS A 164 -14.45 3.59 -13.26
C HIS A 164 -15.94 3.68 -12.96
N ARG A 165 -16.61 2.53 -12.98
CA ARG A 165 -18.02 2.39 -12.57
C ARG A 165 -18.10 1.38 -11.43
N PRO A 166 -18.77 1.73 -10.32
CA PRO A 166 -19.00 0.78 -9.23
C PRO A 166 -19.66 -0.50 -9.73
N GLY A 167 -19.20 -1.64 -9.23
CA GLY A 167 -19.71 -2.96 -9.64
C GLY A 167 -19.17 -3.50 -10.97
N MET A 168 -18.46 -2.71 -11.78
CA MET A 168 -17.73 -3.19 -12.96
C MET A 168 -16.25 -3.45 -12.66
N VAL A 169 -15.67 -2.58 -11.82
CA VAL A 169 -14.27 -2.66 -11.40
C VAL A 169 -14.24 -2.56 -9.89
N ARG A 170 -13.60 -3.54 -9.24
CA ARG A 170 -13.39 -3.48 -7.80
C ARG A 170 -12.39 -2.39 -7.48
N PHE A 171 -12.71 -1.54 -6.52
CA PHE A 171 -11.71 -0.69 -5.90
C PHE A 171 -10.64 -1.59 -5.25
N ARG A 172 -9.36 -1.36 -5.58
CA ARG A 172 -8.25 -2.11 -4.98
C ARG A 172 -7.47 -1.21 -4.04
N GLU A 173 -7.37 -1.63 -2.79
CA GLU A 173 -6.54 -0.97 -1.77
C GLU A 173 -5.10 -0.75 -2.25
N ASN A 174 -4.54 -1.74 -2.97
CA ASN A 174 -3.18 -1.64 -3.50
C ASN A 174 -2.99 -0.50 -4.51
N TRP A 175 -4.05 -0.08 -5.23
CA TRP A 175 -3.96 1.07 -6.13
C TRP A 175 -3.73 2.36 -5.35
N GLN A 176 -4.46 2.52 -4.25
CA GLN A 176 -4.31 3.68 -3.38
C GLN A 176 -2.96 3.66 -2.66
N LYS A 177 -2.56 2.50 -2.15
CA LYS A 177 -1.25 2.31 -1.53
C LYS A 177 -0.11 2.69 -2.49
N ASN A 178 -0.11 2.13 -3.70
CA ASN A 178 0.92 2.42 -4.70
C ASN A 178 0.97 3.91 -5.06
N LEU A 179 -0.19 4.58 -5.15
CA LEU A 179 -0.24 6.02 -5.43
C LEU A 179 0.35 6.84 -4.28
N THR A 180 0.00 6.49 -3.03
CA THR A 180 0.53 7.15 -1.83
C THR A 180 2.04 6.91 -1.70
N ASP A 181 2.50 5.67 -1.88
CA ASP A 181 3.93 5.31 -1.82
C ASP A 181 4.72 6.04 -2.92
N ALA A 182 4.19 6.11 -4.15
CA ALA A 182 4.84 6.83 -5.25
C ALA A 182 4.91 8.34 -4.98
N LYS A 183 3.84 8.95 -4.45
CA LYS A 183 3.86 10.35 -4.02
C LYS A 183 4.89 10.57 -2.91
N TYR A 184 5.01 9.62 -1.98
CA TYR A 184 5.96 9.68 -0.88
C TYR A 184 7.40 9.63 -1.38
N SER A 185 7.73 8.63 -2.20
CA SER A 185 9.05 8.51 -2.82
C SER A 185 9.42 9.74 -3.65
N PHE A 186 8.44 10.35 -4.36
CA PHE A 186 8.67 11.59 -5.09
C PHE A 186 8.99 12.76 -4.15
N MET A 187 8.26 12.91 -3.06
CA MET A 187 8.51 13.96 -2.08
C MET A 187 9.87 13.80 -1.37
N GLU A 188 10.24 12.57 -0.99
CA GLU A 188 11.55 12.28 -0.41
C GLU A 188 12.70 12.54 -1.40
N SER A 189 12.49 12.28 -2.68
CA SER A 189 13.51 12.50 -3.72
C SER A 189 13.72 13.98 -4.03
N PHE A 190 12.70 14.82 -3.83
CA PHE A 190 12.73 16.25 -4.17
C PHE A 190 12.30 17.15 -3.00
N PRO A 191 12.97 17.08 -1.83
CA PRO A 191 12.52 17.78 -0.63
C PRO A 191 12.54 19.31 -0.82
N PHE A 192 13.41 19.84 -1.68
CA PHE A 192 13.51 21.28 -1.98
C PHE A 192 12.26 21.85 -2.68
N LEU A 193 11.46 21.03 -3.35
CA LEU A 193 10.20 21.46 -3.96
C LEU A 193 9.09 21.63 -2.92
N PHE A 194 9.19 20.94 -1.79
CA PHE A 194 8.13 20.83 -0.78
C PHE A 194 8.49 21.51 0.55
N ASN A 195 9.79 21.76 0.81
CA ASN A 195 10.29 22.47 1.98
C ASN A 195 10.57 23.96 1.68
N ARG A 196 9.64 24.66 1.03
CA ARG A 196 9.69 26.14 0.97
C ARG A 196 8.84 26.72 2.11
N VAL A 197 9.46 26.83 3.28
CA VAL A 197 9.23 27.89 4.27
C VAL A 197 10.59 28.39 4.70
#